data_AF-A0A372RS18-F1
#
_entry.id   AF-A0A372RS18-F1
#
_cell.length_a   1.000
_cell.length_b   1.000
_cell.length_c   1.000
_cell.angle_alpha   90.00
_cell.angle_beta   90.00
_cell.angle_gamma   90.00
#
_symmetry.space_group_name_H-M   'P 1'
#
loop_
_entity.id
_entity.type
_entity.pdbx_description
1 polymer ?
#
loop_
_entity_poly.entity_id
_entity_poly.type
_entity_poly.pdbx_seq_one_letter_code
_entity_poly.pdbx_strand_id
1 'polypeptide(L)'
;MNDQENKNYENHTYSREAKKKALTHLENFVREDDSAKYVIDPKNVVCRKDDNADKVSCLKLNELDEKEIFSQMQKLGFYCALAQDPNNIGLECNKVQ
;
A
#
# COMPACT_ATOMS: atom_id res chain seq x y z
N MET A 1 -36.34 14.68 -10.74
CA MET A 1 -35.43 13.53 -10.86
C MET A 1 -34.09 14.07 -11.34
N ASN A 2 -33.15 14.40 -10.43
CA ASN A 2 -31.79 14.88 -10.77
C ASN A 2 -30.81 14.79 -9.55
N ASP A 3 -31.32 14.62 -8.33
CA ASP A 3 -30.47 14.58 -7.12
C ASP A 3 -29.63 13.30 -6.97
N GLN A 4 -30.04 12.21 -7.62
CA GLN A 4 -29.41 10.89 -7.43
C GLN A 4 -28.22 10.65 -8.36
N GLU A 5 -28.19 11.27 -9.54
CA GLU A 5 -27.03 11.24 -10.45
C GLU A 5 -25.91 12.17 -9.97
N ASN A 6 -26.26 13.35 -9.43
CA ASN A 6 -25.27 14.32 -8.95
C ASN A 6 -24.52 13.80 -7.70
N LYS A 7 -25.25 13.21 -6.75
CA LYS A 7 -24.65 12.57 -5.56
C LYS A 7 -23.73 11.42 -5.90
N ASN A 8 -24.02 10.66 -6.97
CA ASN A 8 -23.16 9.55 -7.39
C ASN A 8 -21.84 10.05 -7.99
N TYR A 9 -21.88 11.13 -8.77
CA TYR A 9 -20.68 11.74 -9.35
C TYR A 9 -19.76 12.34 -8.29
N GLU A 10 -20.32 13.03 -7.29
CA GLU A 10 -19.54 13.61 -6.19
C GLU A 10 -18.89 12.53 -5.32
N ASN A 11 -19.64 11.47 -4.97
CA ASN A 11 -19.10 10.35 -4.21
C ASN A 11 -18.00 9.60 -4.97
N HIS A 12 -18.17 9.40 -6.27
CA HIS A 12 -17.17 8.77 -7.12
C HIS A 12 -15.88 9.62 -7.20
N THR A 13 -16.03 10.95 -7.30
CA THR A 13 -14.89 11.87 -7.39
C THR A 13 -14.11 11.90 -6.07
N TYR A 14 -14.81 12.00 -4.94
CA TYR A 14 -14.20 11.96 -3.61
C TYR A 14 -13.44 10.65 -3.36
N SER A 15 -14.02 9.51 -3.72
CA SER A 15 -13.35 8.21 -3.61
C SER A 15 -12.07 8.15 -4.45
N ARG A 16 -12.09 8.67 -5.69
CA ARG A 16 -10.88 8.72 -6.55
C ARG A 16 -9.78 9.60 -5.98
N GLU A 17 -10.13 10.76 -5.44
CA GLU A 17 -9.16 11.67 -4.82
C GLU A 17 -8.54 11.07 -3.55
N ALA A 18 -9.35 10.42 -2.72
CA ALA A 18 -8.89 9.73 -1.52
C ALA A 18 -7.90 8.61 -1.88
N LYS A 19 -8.22 7.79 -2.89
CA LYS A 19 -7.31 6.78 -3.44
C LYS A 19 -6.00 7.38 -3.94
N LYS A 20 -6.06 8.48 -4.69
CA LYS A 20 -4.85 9.15 -5.19
C LYS A 20 -3.96 9.63 -4.04
N LYS A 21 -4.54 10.24 -3.00
CA LYS A 21 -3.80 10.66 -1.80
C LYS A 21 -3.17 9.48 -1.07
N ALA A 22 -3.89 8.36 -0.93
CA ALA A 22 -3.36 7.15 -0.31
C ALA A 22 -2.18 6.55 -1.10
N LEU A 23 -2.27 6.51 -2.44
CA LEU A 23 -1.16 6.07 -3.30
C LEU A 23 0.08 6.96 -3.15
N THR A 24 -0.11 8.28 -3.10
CA THR A 24 0.98 9.24 -2.85
C THR A 24 1.59 9.04 -1.46
N HIS A 25 0.77 8.73 -0.45
CA HIS A 25 1.27 8.45 0.90
C HIS A 25 2.12 7.17 0.91
N LEU A 26 1.68 6.10 0.25
CA LEU A 26 2.47 4.87 0.08
C LEU A 26 3.80 5.15 -0.62
N GLU A 27 3.78 5.91 -1.71
CA GLU A 27 4.99 6.29 -2.45
C GLU A 27 5.99 7.07 -1.60
N ASN A 28 5.52 8.04 -0.82
CA ASN A 28 6.37 8.80 0.08
C ASN A 28 6.96 7.90 1.18
N PHE A 29 6.13 7.03 1.78
CA PHE A 29 6.54 6.12 2.83
C PHE A 29 7.64 5.14 2.38
N VAL A 30 7.56 4.62 1.15
CA VAL A 30 8.62 3.73 0.63
C VAL A 30 9.86 4.47 0.18
N ARG A 31 9.75 5.76 -0.18
CA ARG A 31 10.91 6.60 -0.52
C ARG A 31 11.71 7.07 0.68
N GLU A 32 11.15 7.01 1.88
CA GLU A 32 11.91 7.27 3.11
C GLU A 32 13.09 6.31 3.25
N ASP A 33 12.93 5.07 2.80
CA ASP A 33 13.98 4.06 2.76
C ASP A 33 13.65 2.97 1.73
N ASP A 34 14.01 3.20 0.47
CA ASP A 34 13.71 2.28 -0.61
C ASP A 34 14.61 1.03 -0.63
N SER A 35 15.59 0.97 0.26
CA SER A 35 16.47 -0.19 0.47
C SER A 35 15.89 -1.20 1.46
N ALA A 36 14.91 -0.78 2.26
CA ALA A 36 14.28 -1.64 3.26
C ALA A 36 13.38 -2.72 2.65
N LYS A 37 13.09 -3.74 3.46
CA LYS A 37 12.08 -4.75 3.15
C LYS A 37 10.72 -4.26 3.62
N TYR A 38 9.71 -4.42 2.78
CA TYR A 38 8.34 -4.05 3.11
C TYR A 38 7.45 -5.29 3.16
N VAL A 39 6.42 -5.27 4.01
CA VAL A 39 5.40 -6.33 4.06
C VAL A 39 4.02 -5.74 3.91
N ILE A 40 3.24 -6.29 2.98
CA ILE A 40 1.81 -6.00 2.83
C ILE A 40 1.03 -7.04 3.62
N ASP A 41 0.32 -6.61 4.66
CA ASP A 41 -0.55 -7.43 5.50
C ASP A 41 -2.01 -7.40 4.96
N PRO A 42 -2.84 -8.46 5.11
CA PRO A 42 -4.20 -8.55 4.55
C PRO A 42 -5.22 -7.51 5.05
N LYS A 43 -4.80 -6.53 5.86
CA LYS A 43 -5.60 -5.41 6.37
C LYS A 43 -5.21 -4.08 5.75
N ASN A 44 -4.62 -4.11 4.55
CA ASN A 44 -4.14 -2.93 3.83
C ASN A 44 -3.11 -2.13 4.65
N VAL A 45 -2.25 -2.86 5.36
CA VAL A 45 -1.16 -2.28 6.15
C VAL A 45 0.15 -2.62 5.46
N VAL A 46 0.97 -1.61 5.22
CA VAL A 46 2.32 -1.77 4.68
C VAL A 46 3.31 -1.44 5.78
N CYS A 47 4.14 -2.40 6.13
CA CYS A 47 5.10 -2.28 7.22
C CYS A 47 6.54 -2.34 6.68
N ARG A 48 7.37 -1.37 7.05
CA ARG A 48 8.82 -1.39 6.83
C ARG A 48 9.47 -2.28 7.90
N LYS A 49 10.18 -3.32 7.49
CA LYS A 49 11.02 -4.16 8.35
C LYS A 49 12.45 -3.63 8.35
N ASP A 50 13.04 -3.52 9.53
CA ASP A 50 14.48 -3.28 9.72
C ASP A 50 15.11 -4.62 10.14
N ASP A 51 16.23 -4.99 9.54
CA ASP A 51 16.94 -6.23 9.84
C ASP A 51 17.53 -6.24 11.27
N ASN A 52 17.65 -5.08 11.93
CA ASN A 52 18.28 -4.93 13.27
C ASN A 52 17.33 -4.48 14.39
N ALA A 53 16.05 -4.21 14.12
CA ALA A 53 15.13 -3.76 15.16
C ALA A 53 13.67 -4.16 14.91
N ASP A 54 12.95 -4.46 16.00
CA ASP A 54 11.48 -4.59 16.05
C ASP A 54 10.73 -3.28 15.72
N LYS A 55 11.43 -2.22 15.27
CA LYS A 55 10.81 -0.94 14.88
C LYS A 55 10.26 -1.03 13.47
N VAL A 56 9.10 -1.66 13.42
CA VAL A 56 8.22 -1.75 12.27
C VAL A 56 7.45 -0.43 12.13
N SER A 57 7.86 0.47 11.23
CA SER A 57 6.98 1.57 10.84
C SER A 57 5.89 1.00 9.95
N CYS A 58 4.61 1.22 10.26
CA CYS A 58 3.51 0.70 9.48
C CYS A 58 2.59 1.83 9.01
N LEU A 59 2.20 1.75 7.76
CA LEU A 59 1.25 2.64 7.11
C LEU A 59 -0.05 1.88 6.80
N LYS A 60 -1.16 2.33 7.38
CA LYS A 60 -2.49 1.80 7.06
C LYS A 60 -3.14 2.61 5.94
N LEU A 61 -3.62 1.93 4.90
CA LEU A 61 -4.18 2.52 3.68
C LEU A 61 -5.63 2.05 3.50
N ASN A 62 -6.56 2.62 4.26
CA ASN A 62 -7.97 2.17 4.27
C ASN A 62 -8.67 2.40 2.91
N GLU A 63 -8.17 3.34 2.12
CA GLU A 63 -8.72 3.74 0.84
C GLU A 63 -8.29 2.82 -0.32
N LEU A 64 -7.29 1.97 -0.10
CA LEU A 64 -6.73 1.06 -1.09
C LEU A 64 -7.00 -0.39 -0.70
N ASP A 65 -7.26 -1.24 -1.69
CA ASP A 65 -7.21 -2.69 -1.50
C ASP A 65 -5.79 -3.24 -1.67
N GLU A 66 -5.57 -4.48 -1.23
CA GLU A 66 -4.27 -5.17 -1.30
C GLU A 66 -3.70 -5.21 -2.73
N LYS A 67 -4.56 -5.32 -3.76
CA LYS A 67 -4.16 -5.36 -5.16
C LYS A 67 -3.67 -3.99 -5.64
N GLU A 68 -4.32 -2.91 -5.23
CA GLU A 68 -3.88 -1.54 -5.50
C GLU A 68 -2.52 -1.26 -4.86
N ILE A 69 -2.32 -1.69 -3.61
CA ILE A 69 -1.03 -1.59 -2.91
C ILE A 69 0.04 -2.40 -3.63
N PHE A 70 -0.21 -3.67 -3.92
CA PHE A 70 0.70 -4.55 -4.66
C PHE A 70 1.10 -3.93 -6.00
N SER A 71 0.12 -3.47 -6.79
CA SER A 71 0.38 -2.86 -8.10
C SER A 71 1.23 -1.59 -7.98
N GLN A 72 0.99 -0.77 -6.94
CA GLN A 72 1.79 0.43 -6.72
C GLN A 72 3.22 0.10 -6.30
N MET A 73 3.43 -0.89 -5.43
CA MET A 73 4.76 -1.37 -5.07
C MET A 73 5.56 -1.82 -6.30
N GLN A 74 4.92 -2.58 -7.21
CA GLN A 74 5.56 -2.99 -8.47
C GLN A 74 5.94 -1.81 -9.36
N LYS A 75 5.08 -0.79 -9.48
CA LYS A 75 5.40 0.45 -10.23
C LYS A 75 6.56 1.22 -9.63
N LEU A 76 6.74 1.14 -8.31
CA LEU A 76 7.84 1.77 -7.58
C LEU A 76 9.14 0.94 -7.63
N GLY A 77 9.15 -0.17 -8.38
CA GLY A 77 10.30 -1.02 -8.59
C GLY A 77 10.51 -2.05 -7.49
N PHE A 78 9.46 -2.44 -6.76
CA PHE A 78 9.52 -3.53 -5.79
C PHE A 78 8.96 -4.82 -6.38
N TYR A 79 9.66 -5.93 -6.18
CA TYR A 79 9.14 -7.27 -6.37
C TYR A 79 8.52 -7.76 -5.07
N CYS A 80 7.26 -8.17 -5.12
CA CYS A 80 6.52 -8.67 -3.97
C CYS A 80 6.12 -10.14 -4.19
N ALA A 81 6.31 -10.97 -3.16
CA ALA A 81 5.94 -12.38 -3.17
C ALA A 81 5.41 -12.81 -1.80
N LEU A 82 4.70 -13.93 -1.71
CA LEU A 82 4.33 -14.51 -0.43
C LEU A 82 5.57 -14.74 0.43
N ALA A 83 5.48 -14.43 1.73
CA ALA A 83 6.56 -14.71 2.66
C ALA A 83 6.94 -16.20 2.62
N GLN A 84 8.24 -16.48 2.74
CA GLN A 84 8.72 -17.86 2.80
C GLN A 84 8.44 -18.52 4.16
N ASP A 85 8.31 -17.72 5.23
CA ASP A 85 7.90 -18.20 6.54
C ASP A 85 6.41 -18.56 6.51
N PRO A 86 6.04 -19.84 6.75
CA PRO A 86 4.64 -20.27 6.74
C PRO A 86 3.79 -19.60 7.84
N ASN A 87 4.40 -18.96 8.84
CA ASN A 87 3.70 -18.21 9.88
C ASN A 87 3.46 -16.75 9.50
N ASN A 88 4.05 -16.27 8.40
CA ASN A 88 3.84 -14.93 7.88
C ASN A 88 2.96 -15.01 6.63
N ILE A 89 1.74 -14.48 6.73
CA ILE A 89 0.74 -14.53 5.65
C ILE A 89 0.79 -13.33 4.70
N GLY A 90 1.72 -12.39 4.91
CA GLY A 90 1.85 -11.19 4.10
C GLY A 90 2.66 -11.37 2.82
N LEU A 91 2.60 -10.36 1.95
CA LEU A 91 3.49 -10.24 0.79
C LEU A 91 4.75 -9.48 1.17
N GLU A 92 5.91 -10.10 1.04
CA GLU A 92 7.21 -9.47 1.24
C GLU A 92 7.69 -8.82 -0.06
N CYS A 93 7.95 -7.52 0.02
CA CYS A 93 8.34 -6.64 -1.08
C CYS A 93 9.78 -6.18 -0.91
N ASN A 94 10.60 -6.38 -1.94
CA ASN A 94 12.00 -5.97 -1.98
C ASN A 94 12.27 -5.17 -3.25
N LYS A 95 13.13 -4.16 -3.17
CA LYS A 95 13.53 -3.38 -4.34
C LYS A 95 14.21 -4.29 -5.36
N VAL A 96 13.80 -4.18 -6.62
CA VAL A 96 14.50 -4.83 -7.74
C VAL A 96 15.72 -3.97 -8.06
N GLN A 97 16.90 -4.60 -8.02
CA GLN A 97 18.18 -3.98 -8.40
C GLN A 97 18.26 -3.70 -9.89
#